data_AF-X1H0M2-F1
#
_entry.id   AF-X1H0M2-F1
#
_cell.length_a   1.000
_cell.length_b   1.000
_cell.length_c   1.000
_cell.angle_alpha   90.00
_cell.angle_beta   90.00
_cell.angle_gamma   90.00
#
_symmetry.space_group_name_H-M   'P 1'
#
loop_
_entity.id
_entity.type
_entity.pdbx_description
1 polymer ?
#
loop_
_entity_poly.entity_id
_entity_poly.type
_entity_poly.pdbx_seq_one_letter_code
_entity_poly.pdbx_strand_id
1 'polypeptide(L)'
;MNAHSRRPKARPQTGRAGILLSRQALEEREQRDLAPYAAHSANSRGRRYPEAEHPYRTCYQRDRDRIIHSTAFRRLEYKTQVFVNHEGDY
;
A
#
# COMPACT_ATOMS: atom_id res chain seq x y z
N MET A 1 38.76 -3.16 -3.98
CA MET A 1 37.58 -3.39 -4.84
C MET A 1 36.75 -4.46 -4.12
N ASN A 2 35.57 -4.28 -3.53
CA ASN A 2 34.50 -3.30 -3.65
C ASN A 2 34.03 -2.83 -2.27
N ALA A 3 33.81 -1.53 -2.14
CA ALA A 3 33.31 -0.90 -0.92
C ALA A 3 31.84 -1.25 -0.70
N HIS A 4 31.53 -1.84 0.46
CA HIS A 4 30.17 -1.96 0.96
C HIS A 4 29.65 -0.55 1.27
N SER A 5 28.96 0.05 0.30
CA SER A 5 28.28 1.34 0.44
C SER A 5 27.17 1.22 1.48
N ARG A 6 27.51 1.58 2.72
CA ARG A 6 26.54 1.84 3.79
C ARG A 6 25.74 3.07 3.38
N ARG A 7 24.57 2.86 2.78
CA ARG A 7 23.62 3.95 2.53
C ARG A 7 23.12 4.50 3.88
N PRO A 8 23.18 5.82 4.13
CA PRO A 8 22.63 6.39 5.35
C PRO A 8 21.10 6.30 5.32
N LYS A 9 20.51 5.75 6.39
CA LYS A 9 19.05 5.80 6.63
C LYS A 9 18.68 7.22 7.05
N ALA A 10 18.29 8.06 6.09
CA ALA A 10 17.55 9.27 6.41
C ALA A 10 16.13 8.88 6.87
N ARG A 11 15.88 8.95 8.18
CA ARG A 11 14.52 9.04 8.73
C ARG A 11 14.36 10.41 9.37
N PRO A 12 13.63 11.35 8.75
CA PRO A 12 12.81 12.26 9.50
C PRO A 12 11.47 11.57 9.77
N GLN A 13 11.23 11.25 11.03
CA GLN A 13 9.90 10.91 11.51
C GLN A 13 9.10 12.20 11.55
N THR A 14 8.27 12.45 10.54
CA THR A 14 7.33 13.58 10.58
C THR A 14 5.94 13.04 10.87
N GLY A 15 5.45 13.42 12.04
CA GLY A 15 4.13 13.08 12.54
C GLY A 15 3.01 13.45 11.56
N ARG A 16 1.95 12.65 11.64
CA ARG A 16 0.69 12.76 10.92
C ARG A 16 0.06 14.15 11.11
N ALA A 17 0.21 15.02 10.13
CA ALA A 17 -0.76 16.08 9.85
C ALA A 17 -1.61 15.60 8.67
N GLY A 18 -2.93 15.50 8.87
CA GLY A 18 -3.90 15.12 7.85
C GLY A 18 -4.05 16.18 6.76
N ILE A 19 -3.01 16.37 5.96
CA ILE A 19 -3.07 17.10 4.70
C ILE A 19 -3.42 16.03 3.66
N LEU A 20 -4.59 16.16 3.02
CA LEU A 20 -4.95 15.38 1.85
C LEU A 20 -3.93 15.71 0.75
N LEU A 21 -2.90 14.89 0.63
CA LEU A 21 -1.94 14.98 -0.48
C LEU A 21 -2.64 14.53 -1.75
N SER A 22 -2.37 15.23 -2.85
CA SER A 22 -2.87 14.80 -4.16
C SER A 22 -2.30 13.43 -4.52
N ARG A 23 -3.02 12.67 -5.36
CA ARG A 23 -2.55 11.39 -5.91
C ARG A 23 -1.18 11.56 -6.58
N GLN A 24 -1.01 12.61 -7.37
CA GLN A 24 0.26 12.92 -8.04
C GLN A 24 1.40 13.12 -7.04
N ALA A 25 1.19 13.87 -5.95
CA ALA A 25 2.20 14.07 -4.92
C ALA A 25 2.58 12.76 -4.19
N LEU A 26 1.64 11.82 -4.05
CA LEU A 26 1.91 10.49 -3.51
C LEU A 26 2.74 9.64 -4.49
N GLU A 27 2.39 9.64 -5.77
CA GLU A 27 3.14 8.95 -6.81
C GLU A 27 4.57 9.49 -6.95
N GLU A 28 4.75 10.80 -6.87
CA GLU A 28 6.09 11.42 -6.86
C GLU A 28 6.92 11.03 -5.64
N ARG A 29 6.29 10.91 -4.47
CA ARG A 29 6.97 10.39 -3.27
C ARG A 29 7.39 8.95 -3.46
N GLU A 30 6.51 8.12 -4.02
CA GLU A 30 6.86 6.73 -4.36
C GLU A 30 8.09 6.68 -5.27
N GLN A 31 8.15 7.53 -6.30
CA GLN A 31 9.30 7.57 -7.23
C GLN A 31 10.62 7.99 -6.57
N ARG A 32 10.57 8.86 -5.56
CA ARG A 32 11.78 9.30 -4.85
C ARG A 32 12.23 8.34 -3.77
N ASP A 33 11.27 7.75 -3.05
CA ASP A 33 11.54 7.09 -1.77
C ASP A 33 11.61 5.55 -1.87
N LEU A 34 10.94 4.95 -2.87
CA LEU A 34 10.97 3.50 -3.06
C LEU A 34 12.27 3.02 -3.73
N ALA A 35 12.59 1.75 -3.53
CA ALA A 35 13.74 1.13 -4.19
C ALA A 35 13.55 1.14 -5.73
N PRO A 36 14.63 1.19 -6.53
CA PRO A 36 14.54 1.27 -8.00
C PRO A 36 13.78 0.11 -8.67
N TYR A 37 13.66 -1.03 -7.98
CA TYR A 37 12.96 -2.22 -8.44
C TYR A 37 11.56 -2.37 -7.82
N ALA A 38 11.09 -1.40 -7.04
CA ALA A 38 9.77 -1.44 -6.43
C ALA A 38 8.66 -1.26 -7.49
N ALA A 39 7.47 -1.79 -7.19
CA ALA A 39 6.29 -1.52 -8.01
C ALA A 39 5.74 -0.13 -7.66
N HIS A 40 5.84 0.82 -8.60
CA HIS A 40 5.30 2.17 -8.46
C HIS A 40 3.84 2.22 -8.94
N SER A 41 2.98 2.96 -8.23
CA SER A 41 1.57 3.11 -8.59
C SER A 41 1.40 3.79 -9.96
N ALA A 42 2.22 4.80 -10.25
CA ALA A 42 2.24 5.52 -11.53
C ALA A 42 2.56 4.62 -12.74
N ASN A 43 3.22 3.48 -12.52
CA ASN A 43 3.60 2.54 -13.58
C ASN A 43 2.63 1.35 -13.69
N SER A 44 1.47 1.43 -13.04
CA SER A 44 0.44 0.38 -13.13
C SER A 44 -0.02 0.21 -14.58
N ARG A 45 -0.33 -1.05 -14.96
CA ARG A 45 -0.93 -1.38 -16.27
C ARG A 45 -2.39 -0.93 -16.38
N GLY A 46 -2.93 -0.29 -15.35
CA GLY A 46 -4.32 0.16 -15.29
C GLY A 46 -5.30 -0.96 -14.95
N ARG A 47 -6.58 -0.72 -15.22
CA ARG A 47 -7.70 -1.62 -14.90
C ARG A 47 -8.29 -2.22 -16.16
N ARG A 48 -8.85 -3.43 -16.05
CA ARG A 48 -9.57 -4.08 -17.15
C ARG A 48 -10.76 -3.24 -17.64
N TYR A 49 -11.45 -2.57 -16.73
CA TYR A 49 -12.53 -1.64 -17.04
C TYR A 49 -12.04 -0.21 -16.77
N PRO A 50 -12.16 0.71 -17.74
CA PRO A 50 -11.74 2.10 -17.57
C PRO A 50 -12.44 2.74 -16.38
N GLU A 51 -11.67 3.48 -15.58
CA GLU A 51 -12.17 4.18 -14.40
C GLU A 51 -11.43 5.49 -14.26
N ALA A 52 -12.14 6.56 -13.86
CA ALA A 52 -11.49 7.84 -13.60
C ALA A 52 -10.50 7.74 -12.43
N GLU A 53 -9.39 8.47 -12.55
CA GLU A 53 -8.39 8.54 -11.49
C GLU A 53 -8.93 9.27 -10.26
N HIS A 54 -8.54 8.80 -9.08
CA HIS A 54 -8.99 9.42 -7.82
C HIS A 54 -8.08 10.61 -7.48
N PRO A 55 -8.61 11.75 -7.00
CA PRO A 55 -7.81 12.95 -6.76
C PRO A 55 -6.73 12.79 -5.68
N TYR A 56 -6.97 11.91 -4.69
CA TYR A 56 -6.11 11.78 -3.50
C TYR A 56 -5.59 10.36 -3.21
N ARG A 57 -5.97 9.36 -4.01
CA ARG A 57 -5.65 7.95 -3.74
C ARG A 57 -4.93 7.37 -4.96
N THR A 58 -3.80 6.72 -4.73
CA THR A 58 -3.11 5.95 -5.78
C THR A 58 -3.93 4.72 -6.18
N CYS A 59 -3.60 4.10 -7.32
CA CYS A 59 -4.31 2.91 -7.78
C CYS A 59 -4.29 1.78 -6.74
N TYR A 60 -3.14 1.55 -6.09
CA TYR A 60 -2.98 0.52 -5.06
C TYR A 60 -3.67 0.87 -3.74
N GLN A 61 -3.73 2.15 -3.36
CA GLN A 61 -4.54 2.58 -2.21
C GLN A 61 -6.03 2.31 -2.43
N ARG A 62 -6.53 2.56 -3.65
CA ARG A 62 -7.93 2.23 -4.02
C ARG A 62 -8.18 0.73 -3.98
N ASP A 63 -7.24 -0.07 -4.45
CA ASP A 63 -7.35 -1.54 -4.44
C ASP A 63 -7.41 -2.08 -3.02
N ARG A 64 -6.53 -1.58 -2.15
CA ARG A 64 -6.55 -1.89 -0.72
C ARG A 64 -7.89 -1.57 -0.09
N ASP A 65 -8.41 -0.35 -0.33
CA ASP A 65 -9.70 0.06 0.24
C ASP A 65 -10.84 -0.85 -0.27
N ARG A 66 -10.86 -1.25 -1.55
CA ARG A 66 -11.84 -2.22 -2.09
C ARG A 66 -11.75 -3.59 -1.44
N ILE A 67 -10.54 -4.12 -1.28
CA ILE A 67 -10.32 -5.44 -0.69
C ILE A 67 -10.81 -5.45 0.76
N ILE A 68 -10.41 -4.46 1.56
CA ILE A 68 -10.78 -4.34 2.97
C ILE A 68 -12.31 -4.30 3.16
N HIS A 69 -13.03 -3.62 2.27
CA HIS A 69 -14.50 -3.49 2.37
C HIS A 69 -15.26 -4.61 1.66
N SER A 70 -14.59 -5.59 1.06
CA SER A 70 -15.25 -6.68 0.36
C SER A 70 -15.92 -7.66 1.33
N THR A 71 -17.06 -8.23 0.94
CA THR A 71 -17.72 -9.30 1.71
C THR A 71 -16.85 -10.54 1.85
N ALA A 72 -16.03 -10.86 0.83
CA ALA A 72 -15.10 -11.98 0.90
C ALA A 72 -14.04 -11.78 1.99
N PHE A 73 -13.47 -10.57 2.10
CA PHE A 73 -12.49 -10.24 3.15
C PHE A 73 -13.12 -10.29 4.54
N ARG A 74 -14.33 -9.74 4.74
CA ARG A 74 -15.05 -9.84 6.02
C ARG A 74 -15.33 -11.28 6.45
N ARG A 75 -15.65 -12.18 5.50
CA ARG A 75 -15.85 -13.60 5.81
C ARG A 75 -14.58 -14.31 6.30
N LEU A 76 -13.39 -13.75 6.08
CA LEU A 76 -12.15 -14.35 6.57
C LEU A 76 -12.06 -14.30 8.10
N GLU A 77 -12.74 -13.36 8.76
CA GLU A 77 -12.81 -13.28 10.24
C GLU A 77 -13.33 -14.59 10.86
N TYR A 78 -14.23 -15.28 10.17
CA TYR A 78 -14.83 -16.54 10.62
C TYR A 78 -14.21 -17.78 9.97
N LYS A 79 -13.08 -17.62 9.27
CA LYS A 79 -12.34 -18.74 8.67
C LYS A 79 -11.02 -18.90 9.39
N THR A 80 -10.71 -20.12 9.76
CA THR A 80 -9.44 -20.40 10.40
C THR A 80 -8.33 -20.65 9.38
N GLN A 81 -7.10 -20.37 9.80
CA GLN A 81 -5.91 -20.75 9.06
C GLN A 81 -5.33 -21.99 9.73
N VAL A 82 -5.30 -23.12 9.00
CA VAL A 82 -4.66 -24.40 9.38
C VAL A 82 -5.27 -25.17 10.58
N PHE A 83 -5.83 -24.53 11.60
CA PHE A 83 -6.44 -25.19 12.77
C PHE A 83 -7.90 -24.80 12.94
N VAL A 84 -8.79 -25.70 13.37
CA VAL A 84 -10.18 -25.32 13.72
C VAL A 84 -10.15 -24.42 14.95
N ASN A 85 -10.97 -23.37 15.01
CA ASN A 85 -11.10 -22.51 16.19
C ASN A 85 -11.47 -23.41 17.38
N HIS A 86 -10.49 -23.73 18.23
CA HIS A 86 -10.78 -24.29 19.53
C HIS A 86 -11.13 -23.10 20.41
N GLU A 87 -12.29 -23.16 21.05
CA GLU A 87 -12.82 -22.09 21.87
C GLU A 87 -11.84 -21.77 23.01
N GLY A 88 -11.21 -20.60 22.94
CA GLY A 88 -10.25 -20.14 23.93
C GLY A 88 -9.09 -19.45 23.25
N ASP A 89 -9.18 -18.11 23.18
CA ASP A 89 -8.09 -17.16 23.44
C ASP A 89 -8.44 -15.83 22.76
N TYR A 90 -9.27 -15.05 23.46
CA TYR A 90 -9.45 -13.61 23.26
C TYR A 90 -8.31 -12.84 23.93
#